data_AF-A0AAV0QXY5-F1
#
_entry.id   AF-A0AAV0QXY5-F1
#
_cell.length_a   1.000
_cell.length_b   1.000
_cell.length_c   1.000
_cell.angle_alpha   90.00
_cell.angle_beta   90.00
_cell.angle_gamma   90.00
#
_symmetry.space_group_name_H-M   'P 1'
#
loop_
_entity.id
_entity.type
_entity.pdbx_description
1 polymer ?
#
loop_
_entity_poly.entity_id
_entity_poly.type
_entity_poly.pdbx_seq_one_letter_code
_entity_poly.pdbx_strand_id
1 'polypeptide(L)'
;MSQYIPAIDHYGGGSLPLVCSMYASSECYFGLNLNPLCNPDEVLYTLVPTMAYFEFLPVDRFVEKDDNYGEIKLVDLVDVKLGQEYELVVTTYAGLYRYRVGDVLRVGGFKNKAPQFTFVCRKNVVLSIDSDKTDEVELQTAVTRAAVQHLAPLGASLVEYTSYAETSNVPGHYVLFWEIDNGVMIERSSSTVSESCLAVEEGLNSVYRQGRVWDSSIGPLEIRVVESGTFDAIMDHAVTELGASINQYKTPRCVKRGPIFEMLNSRVVSSHFSPRLPKWAP
;
A
#
# COMPACT_ATOMS: atom_id res chain seq x y z
N MET A 1 -8.48 -0.02 4.17
CA MET A 1 -9.84 0.50 4.48
C MET A 1 -9.87 1.60 5.54
N SER A 2 -8.96 1.66 6.52
CA SER A 2 -8.96 2.76 7.52
C SER A 2 -8.90 4.17 6.89
N GLN A 3 -8.28 4.30 5.71
CA GLN A 3 -8.27 5.53 4.91
C GLN A 3 -9.66 6.12 4.59
N TYR A 4 -10.71 5.30 4.57
CA TYR A 4 -12.07 5.76 4.24
C TYR A 4 -12.89 6.15 5.47
N ILE A 5 -12.40 5.92 6.70
CA ILE A 5 -13.15 6.24 7.93
C ILE A 5 -13.68 7.70 7.92
N PRO A 6 -12.86 8.73 7.62
CA PRO A 6 -13.36 10.11 7.64
C PRO A 6 -14.47 10.37 6.62
N ALA A 7 -14.39 9.75 5.44
CA ALA A 7 -15.40 9.90 4.40
C ALA A 7 -16.71 9.20 4.80
N ILE A 8 -16.62 7.99 5.35
CA ILE A 8 -17.81 7.24 5.81
C ILE A 8 -18.46 7.98 6.99
N ASP A 9 -17.68 8.50 7.93
CA ASP A 9 -18.20 9.29 9.05
C ASP A 9 -18.92 10.55 8.57
N HIS A 10 -18.36 11.25 7.57
CA HIS A 10 -18.99 12.42 6.97
C HIS A 10 -20.37 12.08 6.37
N TYR A 11 -20.43 11.05 5.53
CA TYR A 11 -21.70 10.63 4.90
C TYR A 11 -22.68 9.96 5.88
N GLY A 12 -22.17 9.35 6.95
CA GLY A 12 -22.95 8.76 8.05
C GLY A 12 -23.43 9.78 9.09
N GLY A 13 -23.19 11.08 8.87
CA GLY A 13 -23.58 12.14 9.79
C GLY A 13 -22.90 12.06 11.16
N GLY A 14 -21.73 11.41 11.24
CA GLY A 14 -20.95 11.21 12.47
C GLY A 14 -21.64 10.37 13.56
N SER A 15 -22.72 9.66 13.21
CA SER A 15 -23.60 9.00 14.19
C SER A 15 -23.72 7.49 14.00
N LEU A 16 -23.35 6.97 12.83
CA LEU A 16 -23.47 5.56 12.52
C LEU A 16 -22.22 4.79 12.97
N PRO A 17 -22.36 3.69 13.73
CA PRO A 17 -21.21 2.87 14.12
C PRO A 17 -20.63 2.15 12.89
N LEU A 18 -19.31 2.20 12.76
CA LEU A 18 -18.57 1.47 11.73
C LEU A 18 -18.25 0.06 12.22
N VAL A 19 -18.74 -0.96 11.53
CA VAL A 19 -18.62 -2.36 11.95
C VAL A 19 -17.63 -3.11 11.07
N CYS A 20 -16.52 -3.56 11.67
CA CYS A 20 -15.59 -4.49 11.04
C CYS A 20 -15.79 -5.89 11.65
N SER A 21 -16.53 -6.75 10.97
CA SER A 21 -17.04 -8.01 11.54
C SER A 21 -16.09 -9.21 11.38
N MET A 22 -15.38 -9.31 10.25
CA MET A 22 -14.64 -10.51 9.88
C MET A 22 -13.25 -10.20 9.33
N TYR A 23 -12.33 -11.14 9.54
CA TYR A 23 -11.02 -11.20 8.93
C TYR A 23 -10.90 -12.52 8.13
N ALA A 24 -10.74 -12.41 6.82
CA ALA A 24 -10.72 -13.54 5.89
C ALA A 24 -9.92 -13.19 4.63
N SER A 25 -9.54 -14.21 3.87
CA SER A 25 -8.93 -14.10 2.55
C SER A 25 -9.45 -15.18 1.59
N SER A 26 -8.99 -15.16 0.34
CA SER A 26 -9.28 -16.22 -0.64
C SER A 26 -8.76 -17.59 -0.22
N GLU A 27 -7.67 -17.62 0.55
CA GLU A 27 -6.97 -18.82 1.00
C GLU A 27 -7.67 -19.47 2.20
N CYS A 28 -8.27 -18.68 3.09
CA CYS A 28 -8.92 -19.17 4.31
C CYS A 28 -9.79 -18.08 4.99
N TYR A 29 -10.85 -18.51 5.69
CA TYR A 29 -11.54 -17.66 6.67
C TYR A 29 -10.79 -17.74 8.01
N PHE A 30 -10.43 -16.60 8.60
CA PHE A 30 -9.53 -16.60 9.75
C PHE A 30 -10.27 -16.41 11.08
N GLY A 31 -11.02 -15.32 11.20
CA GLY A 31 -11.56 -14.90 12.48
C GLY A 31 -12.63 -13.84 12.40
N LEU A 32 -13.18 -13.51 13.57
CA LEU A 32 -14.24 -12.53 13.71
C LEU A 32 -13.94 -11.53 14.83
N ASN A 33 -14.48 -10.32 14.69
CA ASN A 33 -14.46 -9.31 15.74
C ASN A 33 -15.54 -9.64 16.77
N LEU A 34 -15.12 -9.96 18.00
CA LEU A 34 -16.03 -10.28 19.10
C LEU A 34 -16.65 -9.05 19.76
N ASN A 35 -16.18 -7.85 19.42
CA ASN A 35 -16.75 -6.57 19.83
C ASN A 35 -17.02 -5.69 18.59
N PRO A 36 -18.04 -6.01 17.77
CA PRO A 36 -18.24 -5.39 16.46
C PRO A 36 -18.57 -3.89 16.50
N LEU A 37 -18.93 -3.34 17.66
CA LEU A 37 -19.27 -1.92 17.84
C LEU A 37 -18.12 -1.10 18.47
N CYS A 38 -16.92 -1.67 18.59
CA CYS A 38 -15.75 -0.91 19.04
C CYS A 38 -15.37 0.20 18.05
N ASN A 39 -14.56 1.14 18.54
CA ASN A 39 -13.95 2.15 17.66
C ASN A 39 -13.11 1.46 16.57
N PRO A 40 -13.09 1.97 15.32
CA PRO A 40 -12.28 1.39 14.24
C PRO A 40 -10.79 1.20 14.57
N ASP A 41 -10.23 2.06 15.41
CA ASP A 41 -8.83 2.00 15.84
C ASP A 41 -8.56 0.90 16.89
N GLU A 42 -9.61 0.33 17.48
CA GLU A 42 -9.55 -0.68 18.54
C GLU A 42 -9.97 -2.08 18.05
N VAL A 43 -10.16 -2.27 16.75
CA VAL A 43 -10.64 -3.53 16.17
C VAL A 43 -9.66 -4.67 16.43
N LEU A 44 -10.19 -5.75 17.03
CA LEU A 44 -9.48 -6.99 17.29
C LEU A 44 -10.21 -8.19 16.71
N TYR A 45 -9.51 -8.97 15.88
CA TYR A 45 -10.03 -10.21 15.32
C TYR A 45 -9.58 -11.41 16.15
N THR A 46 -10.53 -12.24 16.57
CA THR A 46 -10.26 -13.49 17.26
C THR A 46 -10.25 -14.61 16.23
N LEU A 47 -9.11 -15.29 16.08
CA LEU A 47 -9.01 -16.41 15.15
C LEU A 47 -9.85 -17.59 15.65
N VAL A 48 -10.56 -18.23 14.72
CA VAL A 48 -11.43 -19.38 15.00
C VAL A 48 -10.61 -20.65 14.79
N PRO A 49 -10.20 -21.39 15.85
CA PRO A 49 -9.21 -22.46 15.74
C PRO A 49 -9.62 -23.65 14.87
N THR A 50 -10.90 -23.75 14.51
CA THR A 50 -11.43 -24.81 13.65
C THR A 50 -11.34 -24.50 12.16
N MET A 51 -10.95 -23.28 11.76
CA MET A 51 -10.92 -22.88 10.35
C MET A 51 -9.69 -23.37 9.60
N ALA A 52 -8.53 -23.35 10.27
CA ALA A 52 -7.25 -23.82 9.77
C ALA A 52 -6.30 -24.06 10.95
N TYR A 53 -5.17 -24.71 10.69
CA TYR A 53 -4.07 -24.70 11.64
C TYR A 53 -3.23 -23.43 11.44
N PHE A 54 -3.06 -22.67 12.52
CA PHE A 54 -2.45 -21.34 12.51
C PHE A 54 -1.07 -21.37 13.19
N GLU A 55 -0.07 -20.94 12.45
CA GLU A 55 1.30 -20.73 12.89
C GLU A 55 1.68 -19.26 12.69
N PHE A 56 2.67 -18.79 13.45
CA PHE A 56 3.06 -17.38 13.49
C PHE A 56 4.57 -17.22 13.34
N LEU A 57 4.98 -16.46 12.35
CA LEU A 57 6.37 -16.10 12.11
C LEU A 57 6.68 -14.76 12.79
N PRO A 58 7.53 -14.69 13.82
CA PRO A 58 7.87 -13.42 14.47
C PRO A 58 8.41 -12.39 13.47
N VAL A 59 7.91 -11.15 13.54
CA VAL A 59 8.43 -10.03 12.76
C VAL A 59 9.38 -9.24 13.66
N ASP A 60 10.68 -9.52 13.57
CA ASP A 60 11.70 -8.71 14.21
C ASP A 60 12.05 -7.52 13.31
N ARG A 61 11.72 -6.31 13.74
CA ARG A 61 12.05 -5.07 12.98
C ARG A 61 13.51 -4.61 13.18
N PHE A 62 14.27 -5.29 14.05
CA PHE A 62 15.61 -4.88 14.48
C PHE A 62 16.72 -5.90 14.20
N VAL A 63 16.41 -7.04 13.59
CA VAL A 63 17.42 -8.01 13.21
C VAL A 63 17.63 -7.89 11.71
N GLU A 64 18.78 -7.35 11.32
CA GLU A 64 19.30 -7.44 9.96
C GLU A 64 19.10 -8.87 9.45
N LYS A 65 18.81 -9.01 8.15
CA LYS A 65 18.70 -10.31 7.48
C LYS A 65 20.01 -11.07 7.67
N ASP A 66 20.10 -11.84 8.74
CA ASP A 66 21.07 -12.90 8.85
C ASP A 66 20.49 -14.03 8.00
N ASP A 67 21.01 -14.17 6.77
CA ASP A 67 20.73 -15.25 5.82
C ASP A 67 21.25 -16.62 6.35
N ASN A 68 21.30 -16.77 7.67
CA ASN A 68 21.55 -18.03 8.32
C ASN A 68 20.22 -18.77 8.39
N TYR A 69 20.15 -19.89 7.67
CA TYR A 69 19.10 -20.91 7.69
C TYR A 69 19.00 -21.60 9.08
N GLY A 70 19.07 -20.86 10.18
CA GLY A 70 18.62 -21.34 11.48
C GLY A 70 17.13 -21.60 11.40
N GLU A 71 16.67 -22.73 11.96
CA GLU A 71 15.26 -23.11 11.99
C GLU A 71 14.37 -21.92 12.32
N ILE A 72 13.65 -21.42 11.31
CA ILE A 72 12.63 -20.41 11.49
C ILE A 72 11.56 -21.03 12.39
N LYS A 73 11.64 -20.73 13.69
CA LYS A 73 10.77 -21.32 14.69
C LYS A 73 9.43 -20.61 14.66
N LEU A 74 8.47 -21.22 13.97
CA LEU A 74 7.09 -20.78 14.02
C LEU A 74 6.53 -20.98 15.43
N VAL A 75 5.65 -20.08 15.82
CA VAL A 75 4.96 -20.07 17.10
C VAL A 75 3.53 -20.57 16.87
N ASP A 76 3.05 -21.45 17.74
CA ASP A 76 1.66 -21.93 17.70
C ASP A 76 0.68 -20.83 18.12
N LEU A 77 -0.59 -20.97 17.70
CA LEU A 77 -1.67 -20.04 18.04
C LEU A 77 -1.75 -19.68 19.53
N VAL A 78 -1.49 -20.63 20.42
CA VAL A 78 -1.62 -20.41 21.88
C VAL A 78 -0.37 -19.80 22.52
N ASP A 79 0.76 -19.75 21.79
CA ASP A 79 2.06 -19.35 22.31
C ASP A 79 2.48 -17.94 21.89
N VAL A 80 1.61 -17.23 21.17
CA VAL A 80 1.84 -15.84 20.76
C VAL A 80 1.90 -14.90 21.98
N LYS A 81 2.74 -13.86 21.89
CA LYS A 81 2.98 -12.92 23.00
C LYS A 81 2.23 -11.61 22.78
N LEU A 82 1.60 -11.10 23.84
CA LEU A 82 0.92 -9.81 23.84
C LEU A 82 1.85 -8.70 23.34
N GLY A 83 1.36 -7.84 22.45
CA GLY A 83 2.10 -6.72 21.87
C GLY A 83 3.09 -7.09 20.76
N GLN A 84 3.43 -8.37 20.59
CA GLN A 84 4.36 -8.81 19.55
C GLN A 84 3.68 -8.87 18.18
N GLU A 85 4.44 -8.57 17.13
CA GLU A 85 4.03 -8.68 15.73
C GLU A 85 4.48 -10.00 15.10
N TYR A 86 3.59 -10.59 14.32
CA TYR A 86 3.80 -11.85 13.63
C TYR A 86 3.25 -11.79 12.22
N GLU A 87 3.89 -12.49 11.29
CA GLU A 87 3.31 -12.83 10.01
C GLU A 87 2.50 -14.12 10.13
N LEU A 88 1.28 -14.10 9.58
CA LEU A 88 0.37 -15.24 9.62
C LEU A 88 0.80 -16.36 8.65
N VAL A 89 0.91 -17.58 9.18
CA VAL A 89 1.17 -18.81 8.44
C VAL A 89 0.00 -19.77 8.64
N VAL A 90 -0.53 -20.32 7.55
CA VAL A 90 -1.72 -21.18 7.60
C VAL A 90 -1.48 -22.54 6.97
N THR A 91 -2.06 -23.57 7.59
CA THR A 91 -2.25 -24.88 6.98
C THR A 91 -3.75 -25.14 6.84
N THR A 92 -4.23 -25.29 5.61
CA THR A 92 -5.67 -25.37 5.30
C THR A 92 -6.09 -26.76 4.85
N TYR A 93 -7.39 -27.08 5.01
CA TYR A 93 -7.97 -28.32 4.51
C TYR A 93 -7.85 -28.47 2.98
N ALA A 94 -7.73 -27.37 2.25
CA ALA A 94 -7.60 -27.35 0.79
C ALA A 94 -6.16 -27.65 0.29
N GLY A 95 -5.22 -27.93 1.20
CA GLY A 95 -3.87 -28.38 0.85
C GLY A 95 -2.81 -27.28 0.76
N LEU A 96 -3.06 -26.10 1.32
CA LEU A 96 -1.99 -25.14 1.60
C LEU A 96 -1.30 -25.59 2.89
N TYR A 97 0.01 -25.83 2.87
CA TYR A 97 0.78 -26.29 4.02
C TYR A 97 1.82 -25.25 4.41
N ARG A 98 1.74 -24.76 5.65
CA ARG A 98 2.60 -23.70 6.20
C ARG A 98 2.73 -22.50 5.23
N TYR A 99 1.62 -22.14 4.61
CA TYR A 99 1.56 -21.08 3.61
C TYR A 99 1.61 -19.71 4.29
N ARG A 100 2.54 -18.86 3.86
CA ARG A 100 2.69 -17.49 4.35
C ARG A 100 1.63 -16.60 3.70
N VAL A 101 0.67 -16.12 4.50
CA VAL A 101 -0.40 -15.22 4.02
C VAL A 101 0.14 -13.85 3.64
N GLY A 102 1.26 -13.44 4.26
CA GLY A 102 1.87 -12.12 4.09
C GLY A 102 1.25 -11.03 4.95
N ASP A 103 0.19 -11.32 5.70
CA ASP A 103 -0.42 -10.40 6.64
C ASP A 103 0.38 -10.34 7.95
N VAL A 104 0.66 -9.12 8.42
CA VAL A 104 1.30 -8.83 9.72
C VAL A 104 0.22 -8.47 10.72
N LEU A 105 0.21 -9.22 11.83
CA LEU A 105 -0.77 -9.15 12.90
C LEU A 105 -0.05 -8.83 14.21
N ARG A 106 -0.63 -7.95 15.03
CA ARG A 106 -0.16 -7.67 16.39
C ARG A 106 -1.12 -8.27 17.40
N VAL A 107 -0.59 -8.99 18.40
CA VAL A 107 -1.43 -9.56 19.47
C VAL A 107 -1.94 -8.41 20.35
N GLY A 108 -3.24 -8.16 20.31
CA GLY A 108 -3.90 -7.10 21.08
C GLY A 108 -4.59 -7.58 22.35
N GLY A 109 -4.83 -8.89 22.49
CA GLY A 109 -5.48 -9.45 23.67
C GLY A 109 -5.77 -10.94 23.53
N PHE A 110 -6.56 -11.47 24.46
CA PHE A 110 -6.97 -12.87 24.45
C PHE A 110 -8.45 -12.99 24.84
N LYS A 111 -9.21 -13.78 24.09
CA LYS A 111 -10.51 -14.27 24.50
C LYS A 111 -10.35 -15.69 25.03
N ASN A 112 -10.45 -15.86 26.34
CA ASN A 112 -10.10 -17.11 27.00
C ASN A 112 -8.64 -17.48 26.65
N LYS A 113 -8.43 -18.60 25.94
CA LYS A 113 -7.12 -19.01 25.43
C LYS A 113 -6.86 -18.64 23.96
N ALA A 114 -7.86 -18.12 23.25
CA ALA A 114 -7.70 -17.74 21.86
C ALA A 114 -7.13 -16.31 21.77
N PRO A 115 -6.00 -16.09 21.07
CA PRO A 115 -5.46 -14.76 20.87
C PRO A 115 -6.37 -13.89 19.98
N GLN A 116 -6.29 -12.59 20.21
CA GLN A 116 -6.96 -11.56 19.42
C GLN A 116 -5.91 -10.66 18.78
N PHE A 117 -6.11 -10.32 17.51
CA PHE A 117 -5.12 -9.63 16.71
C PHE A 117 -5.65 -8.33 16.12
N THR A 118 -4.82 -7.29 16.17
CA THR A 118 -4.97 -6.11 15.33
C THR A 118 -4.27 -6.37 13.99
N PHE A 119 -4.94 -6.05 12.89
CA PHE A 119 -4.32 -6.08 11.57
C PHE A 119 -3.37 -4.89 11.41
N VAL A 120 -2.09 -5.14 11.12
CA VAL A 120 -1.08 -4.07 10.98
C VAL A 120 -0.93 -3.68 9.51
N CYS A 121 -0.55 -4.62 8.67
CA CYS A 121 -0.39 -4.42 7.23
C CYS A 121 -0.30 -5.77 6.50
N ARG A 122 -0.34 -5.73 5.17
CA ARG A 122 0.12 -6.85 4.34
C ARG A 122 1.51 -6.51 3.82
N LYS A 123 2.47 -7.43 3.97
CA LYS A 123 3.85 -7.24 3.51
C LYS A 123 3.88 -6.91 2.02
N ASN A 124 4.82 -6.05 1.66
CA ASN A 124 5.10 -5.60 0.31
C ASN A 124 3.99 -4.79 -0.38
N VAL A 125 2.86 -4.47 0.26
CA VAL A 125 1.83 -3.61 -0.35
C VAL A 125 2.21 -2.14 -0.18
N VAL A 126 2.36 -1.45 -1.31
CA VAL A 126 2.74 -0.03 -1.38
C VAL A 126 1.52 0.85 -1.65
N LEU A 127 0.63 0.44 -2.54
CA LEU A 127 -0.62 1.13 -2.87
C LEU A 127 -1.80 0.16 -2.86
N SER A 128 -2.96 0.68 -2.44
CA SER A 128 -4.24 -0.04 -2.43
C SER A 128 -5.40 0.95 -2.29
N ILE A 129 -6.34 0.91 -3.23
CA ILE A 129 -7.59 1.71 -3.19
C ILE A 129 -8.76 0.85 -2.73
N ASP A 130 -8.96 -0.31 -3.35
CA ASP A 130 -10.00 -1.28 -3.04
C ASP A 130 -9.36 -2.64 -2.72
N SER A 131 -9.53 -3.64 -3.59
CA SER A 131 -8.97 -4.98 -3.47
C SER A 131 -7.59 -5.11 -4.13
N ASP A 132 -7.21 -4.11 -4.93
CA ASP A 132 -5.91 -3.98 -5.57
C ASP A 132 -4.80 -3.87 -4.52
N LYS A 133 -3.69 -4.55 -4.81
CA LYS A 133 -2.49 -4.56 -3.98
C LYS A 133 -1.30 -4.44 -4.93
N THR A 134 -0.74 -3.25 -5.05
CA THR A 134 0.46 -3.02 -5.86
C THR A 134 1.67 -3.01 -4.95
N ASP A 135 2.66 -3.83 -5.28
CA ASP A 135 3.93 -3.89 -4.56
C ASP A 135 4.98 -2.91 -5.12
N GLU A 136 6.08 -2.75 -4.39
CA GLU A 136 7.15 -1.81 -4.78
C GLU A 136 7.82 -2.20 -6.10
N VAL A 137 7.99 -3.50 -6.34
CA VAL A 137 8.67 -4.02 -7.53
C VAL A 137 7.80 -3.82 -8.76
N GLU A 138 6.51 -4.10 -8.64
CA GLU A 138 5.50 -3.88 -9.66
C GLU A 138 5.42 -2.40 -10.01
N LEU A 139 5.32 -1.52 -9.00
CA LEU A 139 5.27 -0.08 -9.20
C LEU A 139 6.55 0.44 -9.88
N GLN A 140 7.73 0.04 -9.39
CA GLN A 140 9.01 0.42 -9.97
C GLN A 140 9.15 -0.05 -11.41
N THR A 141 8.72 -1.27 -11.72
CA THR A 141 8.77 -1.83 -13.06
C THR A 141 7.84 -1.06 -14.00
N ALA A 142 6.62 -0.77 -13.57
CA ALA A 142 5.63 -0.01 -14.34
C ALA A 142 6.11 1.42 -14.63
N VAL A 143 6.63 2.12 -13.61
CA VAL A 143 7.16 3.48 -13.74
C VAL A 143 8.40 3.52 -14.64
N THR A 144 9.35 2.61 -14.44
CA THR A 144 10.57 2.55 -15.25
C THR A 144 10.25 2.29 -16.73
N ARG A 145 9.33 1.38 -17.00
CA ARG A 145 8.88 1.08 -18.37
C ARG A 145 8.21 2.30 -19.02
N ALA A 146 7.32 2.98 -18.31
CA ALA A 146 6.66 4.18 -18.81
C ALA A 146 7.66 5.30 -19.11
N ALA A 147 8.62 5.54 -18.19
CA ALA A 147 9.68 6.53 -18.37
C ALA A 147 10.54 6.23 -19.60
N VAL A 148 10.98 4.98 -19.80
CA VAL A 148 11.79 4.60 -20.97
C VAL A 148 11.00 4.75 -22.28
N GLN A 149 9.73 4.37 -22.29
CA GLN A 149 8.91 4.39 -23.49
C GLN A 149 8.55 5.80 -23.95
N HIS A 150 8.33 6.71 -23.00
CA HIS A 150 7.72 8.02 -23.28
C HIS A 150 8.64 9.22 -23.01
N LEU A 151 9.51 9.15 -22.00
CA LEU A 151 10.43 10.26 -21.66
C LEU A 151 11.75 10.18 -22.43
N ALA A 152 12.33 8.98 -22.56
CA ALA A 152 13.63 8.82 -23.22
C ALA A 152 13.67 9.33 -24.68
N PRO A 153 12.63 9.13 -25.52
CA PRO A 153 12.62 9.69 -26.88
C PRO A 153 12.61 11.22 -26.95
N LEU A 154 12.19 11.89 -25.86
CA LEU A 154 12.16 13.35 -25.73
C LEU A 154 13.45 13.92 -25.15
N GLY A 155 14.43 13.06 -24.82
CA GLY A 155 15.64 13.47 -24.10
C GLY A 155 15.38 13.92 -22.66
N ALA A 156 14.24 13.52 -22.09
CA ALA A 156 13.89 13.73 -20.70
C ALA A 156 14.16 12.44 -19.90
N SER A 157 14.50 12.56 -18.62
CA SER A 157 14.71 11.42 -17.74
C SER A 157 13.99 11.60 -16.42
N LEU A 158 13.45 10.51 -15.89
CA LEU A 158 12.85 10.50 -14.56
C LEU A 158 13.99 10.49 -13.52
N VAL A 159 14.10 11.55 -12.74
CA VAL A 159 15.10 11.68 -11.66
C VAL A 159 14.69 10.82 -10.49
N GLU A 160 13.48 11.07 -9.98
CA GLU A 160 12.96 10.39 -8.81
C GLU A 160 11.42 10.39 -8.83
N TYR A 161 10.83 9.45 -8.10
CA TYR A 161 9.38 9.39 -7.94
C TYR A 161 8.95 8.86 -6.58
N THR A 162 7.74 9.24 -6.19
CA THR A 162 6.99 8.64 -5.08
C THR A 162 5.52 8.50 -5.44
N SER A 163 4.74 7.83 -4.60
CA SER A 163 3.33 7.54 -4.84
C SER A 163 2.45 7.82 -3.63
N TYR A 164 1.16 7.97 -3.90
CA TYR A 164 0.12 8.21 -2.90
C TYR A 164 -1.21 7.61 -3.37
N ALA A 165 -1.98 7.06 -2.44
CA ALA A 165 -3.34 6.58 -2.70
C ALA A 165 -4.34 7.71 -2.36
N GLU A 166 -4.88 8.37 -3.39
CA GLU A 166 -5.87 9.43 -3.22
C GLU A 166 -7.26 8.85 -2.99
N THR A 167 -7.87 9.27 -1.89
CA THR A 167 -9.15 8.73 -1.39
C THR A 167 -10.17 9.81 -1.09
N SER A 168 -9.85 11.08 -1.40
CA SER A 168 -10.81 12.20 -1.28
C SER A 168 -11.95 12.10 -2.28
N ASN A 169 -11.66 11.58 -3.48
CA ASN A 169 -12.64 11.38 -4.54
C ASN A 169 -13.09 9.92 -4.54
N VAL A 170 -14.32 9.68 -4.98
CA VAL A 170 -14.88 8.33 -5.14
C VAL A 170 -15.23 8.14 -6.63
N PRO A 171 -14.64 7.16 -7.32
CA PRO A 171 -13.62 6.22 -6.83
C PRO A 171 -12.27 6.90 -6.55
N GLY A 172 -11.52 6.36 -5.59
CA GLY A 172 -10.15 6.79 -5.31
C GLY A 172 -9.19 6.38 -6.43
N HIS A 173 -8.00 6.97 -6.50
CA HIS A 173 -7.04 6.72 -7.57
C HIS A 173 -5.59 6.80 -7.10
N TYR A 174 -4.67 6.26 -7.90
CA TYR A 174 -3.24 6.36 -7.63
C TYR A 174 -2.69 7.70 -8.13
N VAL A 175 -1.88 8.35 -7.30
CA VAL A 175 -1.14 9.57 -7.64
C VAL A 175 0.35 9.27 -7.60
N LEU A 176 1.06 9.57 -8.68
CA LEU A 176 2.51 9.49 -8.75
C LEU A 176 3.11 10.89 -8.86
N PHE A 177 4.09 11.20 -8.03
CA PHE A 177 4.86 12.44 -8.13
C PHE A 177 6.15 12.15 -8.87
N TRP A 178 6.37 12.82 -10.01
CA TRP A 178 7.54 12.63 -10.87
C TRP A 178 8.39 13.90 -10.92
N GLU A 179 9.66 13.78 -10.56
CA GLU A 179 10.66 14.81 -10.86
C GLU A 179 11.40 14.43 -12.13
N ILE A 180 11.37 15.31 -13.12
CA ILE A 180 11.89 15.03 -14.47
C ILE A 180 13.01 16.01 -14.77
N ASP A 181 14.18 15.49 -15.13
CA ASP A 181 15.30 16.31 -15.59
C ASP A 181 15.00 16.81 -17.01
N ASN A 182 15.27 18.09 -17.25
CA ASN A 182 15.00 18.83 -18.49
C ASN A 182 13.53 19.31 -18.70
N GLY A 183 12.93 19.91 -17.66
CA GLY A 183 11.53 20.37 -17.60
C GLY A 183 11.02 21.38 -18.65
N VAL A 184 11.91 21.96 -19.48
CA VAL A 184 11.55 22.96 -20.52
C VAL A 184 10.68 22.37 -21.64
N MET A 185 10.63 21.04 -21.79
CA MET A 185 9.78 20.35 -22.79
C MET A 185 8.40 19.94 -22.26
N ILE A 186 8.12 20.03 -20.96
CA ILE A 186 6.92 19.42 -20.34
C ILE A 186 5.62 20.13 -20.75
N GLU A 187 5.65 21.44 -20.94
CA GLU A 187 4.50 22.19 -21.50
C GLU A 187 4.14 21.75 -22.94
N ARG A 188 5.11 21.23 -23.70
CA ARG A 188 4.91 20.70 -25.06
C ARG A 188 4.57 19.20 -25.08
N SER A 189 4.63 18.51 -23.94
CA SER A 189 4.49 17.06 -23.85
C SER A 189 3.38 16.59 -22.91
N SER A 190 2.37 17.42 -22.62
CA SER A 190 1.21 17.02 -21.79
C SER A 190 0.56 15.73 -22.28
N SER A 191 0.44 15.56 -23.61
CA SER A 191 -0.05 14.31 -24.20
C SER A 191 0.85 13.11 -23.90
N THR A 192 2.17 13.30 -23.87
CA THR A 192 3.14 12.25 -23.57
C THR A 192 3.08 11.83 -22.10
N VAL A 193 2.90 12.77 -21.16
CA VAL A 193 2.77 12.44 -19.74
C VAL A 193 1.45 11.69 -19.49
N SER A 194 0.34 12.10 -20.13
CA SER A 194 -0.91 11.35 -20.11
C SER A 194 -0.77 9.92 -20.66
N GLU A 195 -0.06 9.73 -21.78
CA GLU A 195 0.21 8.38 -22.30
C GLU A 195 1.14 7.58 -21.36
N SER A 196 2.03 8.26 -20.63
CA SER A 196 2.83 7.63 -19.57
C SER A 196 1.95 7.11 -18.42
N CYS A 197 0.89 7.85 -18.04
CA CYS A 197 -0.09 7.37 -17.06
C CYS A 197 -0.70 6.04 -17.53
N LEU A 198 -1.14 5.97 -18.79
CA LEU A 198 -1.71 4.73 -19.35
C LEU A 198 -0.68 3.59 -19.40
N ALA A 199 0.56 3.88 -19.78
CA ALA A 199 1.64 2.87 -19.79
C ALA A 199 1.95 2.32 -18.39
N VAL A 200 1.87 3.15 -17.35
CA VAL A 200 1.94 2.69 -15.96
C VAL A 200 0.75 1.80 -15.65
N GLU A 201 -0.50 2.22 -15.94
CA GLU A 201 -1.69 1.41 -15.68
C GLU A 201 -1.67 0.04 -16.40
N GLU A 202 -1.14 -0.02 -17.64
CA GLU A 202 -0.95 -1.27 -18.37
C GLU A 202 0.15 -2.17 -17.76
N GLY A 203 1.10 -1.58 -17.03
CA GLY A 203 2.16 -2.28 -16.32
C GLY A 203 1.74 -2.87 -14.97
N LEU A 204 0.60 -2.43 -14.44
CA LEU A 204 0.05 -2.91 -13.17
C LEU A 204 -0.70 -4.26 -13.33
N ASN A 205 -0.91 -4.92 -12.20
CA ASN A 205 -1.45 -6.26 -12.10
C ASN A 205 -2.92 -6.34 -12.57
N SER A 206 -3.39 -7.58 -12.74
CA SER A 206 -4.74 -7.83 -13.27
C SER A 206 -5.84 -7.25 -12.38
N VAL A 207 -5.65 -7.22 -11.06
CA VAL A 207 -6.66 -6.73 -10.10
C VAL A 207 -6.81 -5.22 -10.22
N TYR A 208 -5.71 -4.47 -10.32
CA TYR A 208 -5.77 -3.03 -10.59
C TYR A 208 -6.51 -2.75 -11.92
N ARG A 209 -6.13 -3.46 -12.99
CA ARG A 209 -6.74 -3.27 -14.31
C ARG A 209 -8.22 -3.68 -14.33
N GLN A 210 -8.61 -4.71 -13.58
CA GLN A 210 -10.01 -5.08 -13.37
C GLN A 210 -10.78 -3.98 -12.64
N GLY A 211 -10.22 -3.42 -11.57
CA GLY A 211 -10.81 -2.32 -10.81
C GLY A 211 -11.03 -1.06 -11.67
N ARG A 212 -10.15 -0.80 -12.63
CA ARG A 212 -10.28 0.30 -13.61
C ARG A 212 -11.33 0.04 -14.69
N VAL A 213 -11.39 -1.18 -15.24
CA VAL A 213 -12.17 -1.49 -16.46
C VAL A 213 -13.57 -2.03 -16.16
N TRP A 214 -13.67 -2.93 -15.19
CA TRP A 214 -14.88 -3.70 -14.93
C TRP A 214 -15.61 -3.20 -13.68
N ASP A 215 -14.93 -3.15 -12.53
CA ASP A 215 -15.59 -2.80 -11.26
C ASP A 215 -15.83 -1.29 -11.12
N SER A 216 -15.10 -0.46 -11.88
CA SER A 216 -15.08 1.00 -11.75
C SER A 216 -14.78 1.47 -10.31
N SER A 217 -14.07 0.65 -9.54
CA SER A 217 -13.71 0.91 -8.14
C SER A 217 -12.45 1.76 -8.01
N ILE A 218 -11.67 1.90 -9.08
CA ILE A 218 -10.44 2.70 -9.12
C ILE A 218 -10.57 3.78 -10.21
N GLY A 219 -10.27 5.03 -9.86
CA GLY A 219 -10.22 6.17 -10.78
C GLY A 219 -8.95 6.19 -11.64
N PRO A 220 -8.87 7.09 -12.65
CA PRO A 220 -7.71 7.19 -13.53
C PRO A 220 -6.44 7.57 -12.78
N LEU A 221 -5.35 6.84 -13.06
CA LEU A 221 -4.03 7.18 -12.51
C LEU A 221 -3.64 8.61 -12.88
N GLU A 222 -3.11 9.32 -11.89
CA GLU A 222 -2.65 10.70 -12.00
C GLU A 222 -1.13 10.76 -11.87
N ILE A 223 -0.44 11.43 -12.78
CA ILE A 223 0.96 11.81 -12.64
C ILE A 223 1.02 13.32 -12.39
N ARG A 224 1.59 13.71 -11.24
CA ARG A 224 1.91 15.09 -10.87
C ARG A 224 3.39 15.33 -11.10
N VAL A 225 3.72 16.18 -12.05
CA VAL A 225 5.11 16.61 -12.28
C VAL A 225 5.47 17.65 -11.24
N VAL A 226 6.59 17.46 -10.54
CA VAL A 226 7.11 18.40 -9.55
C VAL A 226 8.30 19.20 -10.07
N GLU A 227 8.57 20.34 -9.45
CA GLU A 227 9.74 21.18 -9.74
C GLU A 227 11.06 20.41 -9.52
N SER A 228 12.10 20.76 -10.27
CA SER A 228 13.44 20.20 -10.05
C SER A 228 14.00 20.62 -8.67
N GLY A 229 14.63 19.69 -7.97
CA GLY A 229 15.10 19.85 -6.58
C GLY A 229 14.01 19.65 -5.53
N THR A 230 12.83 19.13 -5.91
CA THR A 230 11.75 18.84 -4.95
C THR A 230 12.14 17.68 -4.04
N PHE A 231 12.68 16.59 -4.59
CA PHE A 231 13.10 15.46 -3.78
C PHE A 231 14.34 15.75 -2.92
N ASP A 232 15.22 16.65 -3.36
CA ASP A 232 16.33 17.15 -2.53
C ASP A 232 15.79 17.90 -1.30
N ALA A 233 14.80 18.78 -1.48
CA ALA A 233 14.17 19.49 -0.37
C ALA A 233 13.44 18.54 0.61
N ILE A 234 12.87 17.45 0.11
CA ILE A 234 12.24 16.41 0.96
C ILE A 234 13.30 15.65 1.75
N MET A 235 14.44 15.32 1.12
CA MET A 235 15.57 14.70 1.79
C MET A 235 16.11 15.60 2.92
N ASP A 236 16.31 16.88 2.65
CA ASP A 236 16.77 17.85 3.65
C ASP A 236 15.81 17.96 4.85
N HIS A 237 14.50 17.97 4.58
CA HIS A 237 13.47 17.95 5.62
C HIS A 237 13.51 16.65 6.44
N ALA A 238 13.64 15.49 5.79
CA ALA A 238 13.71 14.21 6.48
C ALA A 238 14.98 14.06 7.33
N VAL A 239 16.11 14.59 6.89
CA VAL A 239 17.36 14.60 7.65
C VAL A 239 17.27 15.53 8.86
N THR A 240 16.71 16.73 8.67
CA THR A 240 16.70 17.78 9.70
C THR A 240 15.63 17.52 10.77
N GLU A 241 14.42 17.18 10.37
CA GLU A 241 13.25 17.09 11.27
C GLU A 241 12.97 15.66 11.75
N LEU A 242 13.25 14.66 10.92
CA LEU A 242 12.99 13.24 11.25
C LEU A 242 14.25 12.51 11.72
N GLY A 243 15.40 13.19 11.76
CA GLY A 243 16.67 12.64 12.23
C GLY A 243 17.21 11.49 11.37
N ALA A 244 16.80 11.42 10.10
CA ALA A 244 17.29 10.40 9.18
C ALA A 244 18.80 10.60 8.91
N SER A 245 19.57 9.52 8.96
CA SER A 245 20.99 9.55 8.57
C SER A 245 21.09 9.85 7.08
N ILE A 246 21.82 10.91 6.71
CA ILE A 246 22.06 11.34 5.32
C ILE A 246 22.49 10.17 4.43
N ASN A 247 23.39 9.32 4.92
CA ASN A 247 23.95 8.21 4.15
C ASN A 247 23.02 7.00 4.00
N GLN A 248 21.89 6.97 4.73
CA GLN A 248 20.91 5.88 4.70
C GLN A 248 19.56 6.31 4.14
N TYR A 249 19.38 7.60 3.85
CA TYR A 249 18.13 8.10 3.32
C TYR A 249 17.87 7.51 1.93
N LYS A 250 16.65 7.01 1.76
CA LYS A 250 16.10 6.61 0.47
C LYS A 250 14.71 7.23 0.37
N THR A 251 14.42 7.81 -0.78
CA THR A 251 13.09 8.38 -1.06
C THR A 251 12.03 7.30 -0.87
N PRO A 252 11.03 7.52 0.00
CA PRO A 252 9.97 6.53 0.21
C PRO A 252 9.16 6.37 -1.07
N ARG A 253 8.91 5.13 -1.49
CA ARG A 253 8.12 4.84 -2.71
C ARG A 253 6.62 5.10 -2.55
N CYS A 254 6.13 5.20 -1.33
CA CYS A 254 4.79 5.66 -1.01
C CYS A 254 4.82 6.58 0.21
N VAL A 255 4.11 7.70 0.11
CA VAL A 255 3.95 8.68 1.18
C VAL A 255 2.54 8.58 1.78
N LYS A 256 2.41 8.97 3.04
CA LYS A 256 1.10 9.17 3.69
C LYS A 256 0.81 10.66 3.78
N ARG A 257 -0.46 11.02 4.05
CA ARG A 257 -0.80 12.42 4.37
C ARG A 257 0.03 12.91 5.54
N GLY A 258 0.58 14.11 5.41
CA GLY A 258 1.48 14.72 6.36
C GLY A 258 2.36 15.78 5.69
N PRO A 259 3.39 16.29 6.39
CA PRO A 259 4.23 17.39 5.90
C PRO A 259 4.87 17.14 4.53
N ILE A 260 5.38 15.92 4.30
CA ILE A 260 6.00 15.54 3.02
C ILE A 260 4.98 15.60 1.87
N PHE A 261 3.74 15.17 2.09
CA PHE A 261 2.69 15.23 1.07
C PHE A 261 2.28 16.67 0.74
N GLU A 262 2.23 17.55 1.74
CA GLU A 262 1.95 18.98 1.53
C GLU A 262 3.10 19.66 0.76
N MET A 263 4.36 19.35 1.09
CA MET A 263 5.52 19.83 0.36
C MET A 263 5.48 19.40 -1.12
N LEU A 264 5.20 18.11 -1.39
CA LEU A 264 5.05 17.59 -2.75
C LEU A 264 3.97 18.36 -3.52
N ASN A 265 2.78 18.55 -2.94
CA ASN A 265 1.68 19.26 -3.59
C ASN A 265 1.98 20.74 -3.84
N SER A 266 2.73 21.40 -2.95
CA SER A 266 3.09 22.81 -3.12
C SER A 266 4.03 23.07 -4.29
N ARG A 267 4.74 22.04 -4.76
CA ARG A 267 5.75 22.11 -5.83
C ARG A 267 5.30 21.40 -7.11
N VAL A 268 4.00 21.15 -7.26
CA VAL A 268 3.43 20.55 -8.48
C VAL A 268 3.38 21.60 -9.58
N VAL A 269 4.04 21.31 -10.70
CA VAL A 269 4.04 22.13 -11.91
C VAL A 269 2.84 21.80 -12.80
N SER A 270 2.51 20.51 -12.94
CA SER A 270 1.37 20.06 -13.75
C SER A 270 0.84 18.71 -13.28
N SER A 271 -0.45 18.44 -13.56
CA SER A 271 -1.13 17.18 -13.26
C SER A 271 -1.75 16.61 -14.54
N HIS A 272 -1.56 15.31 -14.76
CA HIS A 272 -2.03 14.60 -15.95
C HIS A 272 -2.69 13.29 -15.54
N PHE A 273 -3.85 13.01 -16.14
CA PHE A 273 -4.58 11.77 -15.91
C PHE A 273 -4.39 10.80 -17.07
N SER A 274 -4.56 9.51 -16.79
CA SER A 274 -4.66 8.48 -17.82
C SER A 274 -5.83 8.80 -18.78
N PRO A 275 -5.56 8.92 -20.10
CA PRO A 275 -6.56 9.36 -21.06
C PRO A 275 -7.58 8.27 -21.40
N ARG A 276 -7.26 7.00 -21.12
CA ARG A 276 -8.02 5.82 -21.53
C ARG A 276 -7.93 4.73 -20.45
N LEU A 277 -8.81 3.74 -20.55
CA LEU A 277 -8.76 2.57 -19.67
C LEU A 277 -7.60 1.63 -20.09
N PRO A 278 -6.94 0.96 -19.13
CA PRO A 278 -5.96 -0.08 -19.44
C PRO A 278 -6.64 -1.30 -20.05
N LYS A 279 -5.87 -2.17 -20.70
CA LYS A 279 -6.40 -3.42 -21.25
C LYS A 279 -6.65 -4.44 -20.14
N TRP A 280 -7.84 -5.03 -20.12
CA TRP A 280 -8.17 -6.12 -19.20
C TRP A 280 -9.13 -7.11 -19.86
N ALA A 281 -8.96 -8.40 -19.53
CA ALA A 281 -9.86 -9.49 -19.91
C ALA A 281 -9.89 -10.52 -18.78
N PRO A 282 -11.06 -11.17 -18.53
CA PRO A 282 -11.24 -12.17 -17.49
C PRO A 282 -10.54 -13.51 -17.79
#